data_AF-A0A936ZIB0-F1
#
_entry.id   AF-A0A936ZIB0-F1
#
_cell.length_a   1.000
_cell.length_b   1.000
_cell.length_c   1.000
_cell.angle_alpha   90.00
_cell.angle_beta   90.00
_cell.angle_gamma   90.00
#
_symmetry.space_group_name_H-M   'P 1'
#
loop_
_entity.id
_entity.type
_entity.pdbx_description
1 polymer ?
#
loop_
_entity_poly.entity_id
_entity_poly.type
_entity_poly.pdbx_seq_one_letter_code
_entity_poly.pdbx_strand_id
1 'polypeptide(L)' 'MHVFGAFELEIQPGTPYNPASVRVALLRYTRGEDGRLLITPECNSFEEIEGQINSLQDELDEIRERARRAFQVP' A
#
# COMPACT_ATOMS: atom_id res chain seq x y z
N MET A 1 10.42 14.55 -4.02
CA MET A 1 9.83 13.47 -3.22
C MET A 1 8.31 13.57 -3.34
N HIS A 2 7.72 12.83 -4.28
CA HIS A 2 6.27 12.69 -4.38
C HIS A 2 5.91 11.34 -3.75
N VAL A 3 5.43 11.35 -2.52
CA VAL A 3 4.80 10.17 -1.92
C VAL A 3 3.32 10.30 -2.23
N PHE A 4 2.92 9.80 -3.40
CA PHE A 4 1.51 9.72 -3.82
C PHE A 4 1.17 8.25 -4.05
N GLY A 5 1.08 7.48 -2.97
CA GLY A 5 0.65 6.09 -2.98
C GLY A 5 -0.77 5.93 -2.45
N ALA A 6 -1.48 4.88 -2.90
CA ALA A 6 -2.75 4.47 -2.30
C ALA A 6 -2.56 3.86 -0.90
N PHE A 7 -1.37 3.33 -0.63
CA PHE A 7 -0.99 2.58 0.54
C PHE A 7 0.16 3.24 1.30
N GLU A 8 0.23 2.99 2.60
CA GLU A 8 1.38 3.36 3.42
C GLU A 8 1.80 2.20 4.31
N LEU A 9 3.11 1.96 4.40
CA LEU A 9 3.66 0.94 5.27
C LEU A 9 3.95 1.55 6.65
N GLU A 10 3.18 1.13 7.65
CA GLU A 10 3.47 1.38 9.05
C GLU A 10 4.41 0.29 9.58
N ILE A 11 5.53 0.71 10.15
CA ILE A 11 6.52 -0.19 10.76
C ILE A 11 6.61 0.15 12.24
N GLN A 12 6.34 -0.84 13.09
CA GLN A 12 6.69 -0.80 14.49
C GLN A 12 7.98 -1.63 14.68
N PRO A 13 9.12 -1.00 14.97
CA PRO A 13 10.38 -1.71 15.19
C PRO A 13 10.27 -2.71 16.33
N GLY A 14 11.04 -3.78 16.23
CA GLY A 14 11.18 -4.74 17.31
C GLY A 14 11.82 -4.13 18.54
N THR A 15 11.48 -4.67 19.69
CA THR A 15 12.15 -4.42 20.98
C THR A 15 12.60 -5.77 21.54
N PRO A 16 13.46 -5.80 22.58
CA PRO A 16 13.84 -7.06 23.22
C PRO A 16 12.66 -7.90 23.75
N TYR A 17 11.49 -7.28 23.93
CA TYR A 17 10.30 -7.92 24.49
C TYR A 17 9.20 -8.17 23.45
N ASN A 18 9.24 -7.52 22.29
CA ASN A 18 8.22 -7.62 21.24
C ASN A 18 8.87 -7.68 19.86
N PRO A 19 8.48 -8.62 18.99
CA PRO A 19 8.98 -8.66 17.62
C PRO A 19 8.57 -7.39 16.85
N ALA A 20 9.32 -7.08 15.78
CA ALA A 20 8.88 -6.06 14.83
C ALA A 20 7.50 -6.44 14.27
N SER A 21 6.67 -5.44 14.00
CA SER A 21 5.40 -5.65 13.31
C SER A 21 5.23 -4.61 12.22
N VAL A 22 4.56 -5.01 11.14
CA VAL A 22 4.28 -4.13 10.01
C VAL A 22 2.80 -4.21 9.65
N ARG A 23 2.23 -3.11 9.19
CA ARG A 23 0.85 -3.01 8.70
C ARG A 23 0.83 -2.10 7.48
N VAL A 24 -0.12 -2.32 6.59
CA VAL A 24 -0.35 -1.44 5.43
C VAL A 24 -1.63 -0.65 5.67
N ALA A 25 -1.51 0.66 5.76
CA ALA A 25 -2.63 1.59 5.83
C ALA A 25 -3.12 1.95 4.44
N LEU A 26 -4.43 2.19 4.31
CA LEU A 26 -5.04 2.70 3.09
C LEU A 26 -5.17 4.23 3.21
N LEU A 27 -4.41 4.98 2.41
CA LEU A 27 -4.36 6.44 2.48
C LEU A 27 -5.34 7.12 1.54
N ARG A 28 -5.51 6.56 0.33
CA ARG A 28 -6.38 7.14 -0.68
C ARG A 28 -7.37 6.11 -1.16
N TYR A 29 -8.63 6.47 -1.03
CA TYR A 29 -9.73 5.69 -1.51
C TYR A 29 -10.93 6.58 -1.78
N THR A 30 -11.77 6.15 -2.69
CA THR A 30 -13.13 6.68 -2.89
C THR A 30 -14.09 5.74 -2.19
N ARG A 31 -15.05 6.27 -1.45
CA ARG A 31 -16.12 5.45 -0.87
C ARG A 31 -17.27 5.36 -1.86
N GLY A 32 -17.57 4.15 -2.32
CA GLY A 32 -18.75 3.87 -3.12
C GLY A 32 -20.04 4.04 -2.31
N GLU A 33 -21.16 4.20 -3.00
CA GLU A 33 -22.49 4.38 -2.38
C GLU A 33 -22.91 3.16 -1.54
N ASP A 34 -22.42 1.98 -1.88
CA ASP A 34 -22.62 0.73 -1.13
C ASP A 34 -21.67 0.57 0.07
N GLY A 35 -20.84 1.59 0.33
CA GLY A 35 -19.89 1.61 1.43
C GLY A 35 -18.56 0.90 1.13
N ARG A 36 -18.36 0.33 -0.06
CA ARG A 36 -17.06 -0.23 -0.47
C ARG A 36 -16.03 0.87 -0.63
N LEU A 37 -14.77 0.57 -0.32
CA LEU A 37 -13.65 1.46 -0.57
C LEU A 37 -12.99 1.06 -1.89
N LEU A 38 -12.86 2.04 -2.79
CA LEU A 38 -12.28 1.90 -4.12
C LEU A 38 -10.92 2.57 -4.11
N ILE A 39 -9.87 1.85 -4.50
CA ILE A 39 -8.49 2.33 -4.49
C ILE A 39 -8.06 2.93 -5.83
N THR A 40 -8.89 2.75 -6.87
CA THR A 40 -8.73 3.37 -8.18
C THR A 40 -9.86 4.38 -8.39
N PRO A 41 -9.66 5.39 -9.27
CA PRO A 41 -10.78 6.14 -9.82
C PRO A 41 -11.68 5.23 -10.68
N GLU A 42 -12.81 5.78 -11.12
CA GLU A 42 -13.60 5.17 -12.18
C GLU A 42 -12.79 5.15 -13.50
N CYS A 43 -12.68 3.98 -14.11
CA CYS A 43 -11.99 3.77 -15.38
C CYS A 43 -13.02 3.45 -16.46
N ASN A 44 -12.92 4.11 -17.61
CA ASN A 44 -13.84 3.96 -18.73
C ASN A 44 -13.26 3.12 -19.87
N SER A 45 -12.01 2.69 -19.74
CA SER A 45 -11.35 1.79 -20.68
C SER A 45 -10.54 0.71 -19.97
N PHE A 46 -10.24 -0.36 -20.69
CA PHE A 46 -9.37 -1.42 -20.18
C PHE A 46 -7.93 -0.91 -19.95
N GLU A 47 -7.41 -0.09 -20.85
CA GLU A 47 -6.06 0.49 -20.74
C GLU A 47 -5.92 1.35 -19.46
N GLU A 48 -6.95 2.11 -19.11
CA GLU A 48 -6.96 2.90 -17.88
C GLU A 48 -6.86 2.03 -16.62
N ILE A 49 -7.71 1.00 -16.51
CA ILE A 49 -7.69 0.12 -15.33
C ILE A 49 -6.42 -0.73 -15.28
N GLU A 50 -5.89 -1.16 -16.43
CA GLU A 50 -4.60 -1.85 -16.51
C GLU A 50 -3.48 -0.95 -15.98
N GLY A 51 -3.42 0.32 -16.40
CA GLY A 51 -2.44 1.29 -15.89
C GLY A 51 -2.55 1.53 -14.37
N GLN A 52 -3.78 1.61 -13.85
CA GLN A 52 -4.01 1.72 -12.40
C GLN A 52 -3.53 0.48 -11.65
N ILE A 53 -3.86 -0.73 -12.15
CA ILE A 53 -3.44 -1.99 -11.54
C ILE A 53 -1.92 -2.10 -11.52
N ASN A 54 -1.24 -1.80 -12.63
CA ASN A 54 0.22 -1.85 -12.71
C ASN A 54 0.86 -0.90 -11.69
N SER A 55 0.34 0.33 -11.58
CA SER A 55 0.83 1.30 -10.60
C SER A 55 0.64 0.83 -9.16
N LEU A 56 -0.49 0.20 -8.84
CA LEU A 56 -0.76 -0.39 -7.52
C LEU A 56 0.16 -1.59 -7.22
N GLN A 57 0.47 -2.41 -8.24
CA GLN A 57 1.40 -3.52 -8.10
C GLN A 57 2.82 -3.02 -7.80
N ASP A 58 3.30 -2.01 -8.54
CA ASP A 58 4.61 -1.40 -8.30
C ASP A 58 4.71 -0.85 -6.86
N GLU A 59 3.66 -0.19 -6.38
CA GLU A 59 3.61 0.34 -5.01
C GLU A 59 3.64 -0.77 -3.95
N LEU A 60 2.87 -1.84 -4.14
CA LEU A 60 2.86 -2.98 -3.22
C LEU A 60 4.20 -3.72 -3.22
N ASP A 61 4.88 -3.76 -4.36
CA ASP A 61 6.20 -4.35 -4.50
C ASP A 61 7.26 -3.54 -3.74
N GLU A 62 7.23 -2.21 -3.82
CA GLU A 62 8.07 -1.33 -2.99
C GLU A 62 7.80 -1.51 -1.50
N ILE A 63 6.52 -1.59 -1.11
CA ILE A 63 6.10 -1.85 0.28
C ILE A 63 6.63 -3.21 0.76
N ARG A 64 6.54 -4.25 -0.06
CA ARG A 64 7.06 -5.59 0.26
C ARG A 64 8.56 -5.56 0.53
N GLU A 65 9.34 -4.86 -0.30
CA GLU A 65 10.79 -4.74 -0.09
C GLU A 65 11.13 -3.95 1.18
N ARG A 66 10.38 -2.87 1.48
CA ARG A 66 10.54 -2.12 2.74
C ARG A 66 10.17 -2.95 3.96
N ALA A 67 9.08 -3.72 3.90
CA ALA A 67 8.66 -4.61 4.96
C ALA A 67 9.71 -5.70 5.22
N ARG A 68 10.26 -6.30 4.16
CA ARG A 68 11.35 -7.29 4.28
C ARG A 68 12.54 -6.72 5.04
N ARG A 69 12.97 -5.48 4.73
CA ARG A 69 14.06 -4.80 5.44
C ARG A 69 13.76 -4.61 6.92
N ALA A 70 12.52 -4.29 7.28
CA ALA A 70 12.12 -4.09 8.67
C ALA A 70 12.30 -5.34 9.55
N PHE A 71 12.20 -6.54 8.97
CA PHE A 71 12.42 -7.81 9.67
C PHE A 71 13.85 -8.34 9.59
N GLN A 72 14.73 -7.70 8.81
CA GLN A 72 16.13 -8.11 8.65
C GLN A 72 17.09 -7.35 9.60
N VAL A 73 16.60 -6.36 10.34
CA VAL A 73 17.39 -5.67 11.36
C VAL A 73 17.38 -6.53 12.63
N PRO A 74 18.55 -6.94 13.16
CA PRO A 74 18.66 -7.79 14.34
C PRO A 74 18.15 -7.13 15.63
#